data_AF-A0A8S9Z041-F1
#
_entry.id   AF-A0A8S9Z041-F1
#
_cell.length_a   1.000
_cell.length_b   1.000
_cell.length_c   1.000
_cell.angle_alpha   90.00
_cell.angle_beta   90.00
_cell.angle_gamma   90.00
#
_symmetry.space_group_name_H-M   'P 1'
#
loop_
_entity.id
_entity.type
_entity.pdbx_description
1 polymer ?
#
loop_
_entity_poly.entity_id
_entity_poly.type
_entity_poly.pdbx_seq_one_letter_code
_entity_poly.pdbx_strand_id
1 'polypeptide(L)'
;MKIDTILPNQCAHQVHLRHQFRSRYLRLLPDADEFRADQPYPWGADTLIWLEQVPMQATASTSPIGVGRAPGAVGRSAVARLSRVALRSESGRYLHPDGMLVDHMDESVLFAFELRHSRTYAFRDSNGAYLTTVGPGTVKTKSTTMVPGKEELFLIERAALQVGVLAHNNKFASVKQGVEISANQHDLDDTSIFQLEYIGGKGFSCSESIAASTTILPQSPGGDYETLSQRLSATNGMAPGVYFLVTGHWRLRSRSGKLWCMASSTGVQNSASDGDANSLFEILTLSDEANTGRGHVVLRSNSAAAGGGGGQSLSAKKLGAISTSGRPVCERQPPAETDLFRLLLVNRPSIALLSMLTGGFVSRGKQTTLDCSTVVYERFHLRLTANRTFQLFAKDTRDSFCLWTAVPDGFIHLKPTNLRPDDDGNVPLDPGTEFLLHFLGNGRTLIRVVNDSLSGLNLVKAEPKGEVKWESTAEIMINHIWDF
;
A
#
# COMPACT_ATOMS: atom_id res chain seq x y z
N MET A 1 10.11 8.38 20.78
CA MET A 1 9.27 7.18 20.53
C MET A 1 8.96 7.19 19.05
N LYS A 2 9.39 6.18 18.28
CA LYS A 2 9.16 6.15 16.82
C LYS A 2 7.72 5.74 16.52
N ILE A 3 7.15 6.23 15.42
CA ILE A 3 5.79 5.85 14.97
C ILE A 3 5.65 4.32 14.91
N ASP A 4 6.70 3.63 14.43
CA ASP A 4 6.76 2.17 14.32
C ASP A 4 6.63 1.43 15.66
N THR A 5 6.97 2.08 16.78
CA THR A 5 6.87 1.47 18.13
C THR A 5 5.46 1.64 18.73
N ILE A 6 4.68 2.62 18.26
CA ILE A 6 3.32 2.91 18.75
C ILE A 6 2.26 2.27 17.84
N LEU A 7 2.61 2.05 16.57
CA LEU A 7 1.85 1.27 15.60
C LEU A 7 2.64 -0.01 15.24
N PRO A 8 2.77 -0.98 16.17
CA PRO A 8 3.65 -2.15 16.00
C PRO A 8 3.28 -3.09 14.84
N ASN A 9 2.24 -2.77 14.06
CA ASN A 9 1.77 -3.49 12.88
C ASN A 9 1.32 -2.56 11.73
N GLN A 10 1.66 -1.26 11.76
CA GLN A 10 1.31 -0.33 10.69
C GLN A 10 2.51 0.57 10.39
N CYS A 11 3.29 0.25 9.36
CA CYS A 11 4.25 1.17 8.75
C CYS A 11 3.56 2.26 7.92
N ALA A 12 2.44 2.74 8.41
CA ALA A 12 1.60 3.68 7.70
C ALA A 12 2.12 5.08 7.95
N HIS A 13 3.17 5.48 7.22
CA HIS A 13 3.43 6.90 7.01
C HIS A 13 2.24 7.56 6.31
N GLN A 14 1.50 6.81 5.49
CA GLN A 14 0.26 7.26 4.88
C GLN A 14 -0.96 6.64 5.57
N VAL A 15 -1.81 7.47 6.16
CA VAL A 15 -2.92 7.07 7.04
C VAL A 15 -4.23 7.73 6.61
N HIS A 16 -5.32 7.20 7.15
CA HIS A 16 -6.57 7.92 7.31
C HIS A 16 -6.68 8.43 8.75
N LEU A 17 -6.98 9.71 8.91
CA LEU A 17 -7.33 10.28 10.20
C LEU A 17 -8.84 10.41 10.31
N ARG A 18 -9.42 9.84 11.35
CA ARG A 18 -10.85 9.95 11.66
C ARG A 18 -11.03 10.76 12.93
N HIS A 19 -11.75 11.87 12.83
CA HIS A 19 -12.11 12.69 13.97
C HIS A 19 -13.20 11.99 14.80
N GLN A 20 -12.90 11.70 16.06
CA GLN A 20 -13.72 10.81 16.89
C GLN A 20 -15.11 11.39 17.15
N PHE A 21 -15.20 12.64 17.59
CA PHE A 21 -16.48 13.28 17.95
C PHE A 21 -17.41 13.44 16.74
N ARG A 22 -16.86 13.81 15.58
CA ARG A 22 -17.64 13.98 14.34
C ARG A 22 -17.97 12.65 13.67
N SER A 23 -17.20 11.59 13.98
CA SER A 23 -17.28 10.33 13.26
C SER A 23 -17.09 10.54 11.74
N ARG A 24 -16.10 11.36 11.37
CA ARG A 24 -15.77 11.74 9.99
C ARG A 24 -14.25 11.68 9.76
N TYR A 25 -13.88 11.25 8.56
CA TYR A 25 -12.52 11.23 8.06
C TYR A 25 -12.09 12.61 7.57
N LEU A 26 -10.81 12.89 7.76
CA LEU A 26 -10.16 14.07 7.23
C LEU A 26 -9.93 13.90 5.72
N ARG A 27 -10.09 14.99 4.99
CA ARG A 27 -9.65 15.12 3.60
C ARG A 27 -9.09 16.50 3.32
N LEU A 28 -8.22 16.58 2.32
CA LEU A 28 -7.81 17.83 1.70
C LEU A 28 -8.96 18.39 0.85
N LEU A 29 -9.25 19.67 1.02
CA LEU A 29 -10.06 20.41 0.05
C LEU A 29 -9.15 21.16 -0.91
N PRO A 30 -9.08 20.77 -2.19
CA PRO A 30 -8.20 21.46 -3.16
C PRO A 30 -8.53 22.95 -3.29
N ASP A 31 -9.83 23.31 -3.34
CA ASP A 31 -10.27 24.69 -3.58
C ASP A 31 -10.00 25.64 -2.40
N ALA A 32 -10.08 25.10 -1.18
CA ALA A 32 -9.94 25.87 0.06
C ALA A 32 -8.56 25.72 0.71
N ASP A 33 -7.73 24.82 0.18
CA ASP A 33 -6.40 24.50 0.68
C ASP A 33 -6.34 24.21 2.19
N GLU A 34 -7.31 23.45 2.67
CA GLU A 34 -7.46 23.12 4.09
C GLU A 34 -7.82 21.65 4.29
N PHE A 35 -7.52 21.12 5.48
CA PHE A 35 -8.07 19.83 5.91
C PHE A 35 -9.45 20.00 6.53
N ARG A 36 -10.41 19.19 6.10
CA ARG A 36 -11.74 19.09 6.72
C ARG A 36 -12.08 17.67 7.16
N ALA A 37 -12.63 17.54 8.36
CA ALA A 37 -13.19 16.31 8.90
C ALA A 37 -14.69 16.21 8.61
N ASP A 38 -15.05 15.95 7.35
CA ASP A 38 -16.45 15.92 6.87
C ASP A 38 -16.82 14.63 6.12
N GLN A 39 -15.86 13.75 5.81
CA GLN A 39 -16.11 12.55 5.01
C GLN A 39 -16.62 11.38 5.84
N PRO A 40 -17.71 10.70 5.47
CA PRO A 40 -18.17 9.50 6.18
C PRO A 40 -17.24 8.30 5.97
N TYR A 41 -16.64 8.20 4.78
CA TYR A 41 -15.68 7.17 4.38
C TYR A 41 -14.47 7.85 3.73
N PRO A 42 -13.24 7.34 3.93
CA PRO A 42 -12.05 7.93 3.36
C PRO A 42 -11.92 7.52 1.89
N TRP A 43 -12.59 8.26 1.00
CA TRP A 43 -12.66 8.01 -0.44
C TRP A 43 -11.74 8.96 -1.22
N GLY A 44 -11.01 8.45 -2.22
CA GLY A 44 -10.08 9.26 -3.01
C GLY A 44 -8.73 9.51 -2.34
N ALA A 45 -7.81 10.10 -3.10
CA ALA A 45 -6.45 10.40 -2.65
C ALA A 45 -6.37 11.62 -1.70
N ASP A 46 -7.38 12.48 -1.71
CA ASP A 46 -7.51 13.64 -0.82
C ASP A 46 -7.68 13.25 0.66
N THR A 47 -8.09 12.01 0.94
CA THR A 47 -8.22 11.46 2.31
C THR A 47 -6.93 10.85 2.85
N LEU A 48 -5.86 10.82 2.06
CA LEU A 48 -4.55 10.32 2.48
C LEU A 48 -3.79 11.42 3.21
N ILE A 49 -3.29 11.09 4.39
CA ILE A 49 -2.47 11.99 5.19
C ILE A 49 -1.14 11.32 5.46
N TRP A 50 -0.06 12.06 5.23
CA TRP A 50 1.29 11.63 5.55
C TRP A 50 1.66 12.11 6.95
N LEU A 51 2.02 11.18 7.84
CA LEU A 51 2.60 11.46 9.14
C LEU A 51 4.13 11.44 9.00
N GLU A 52 4.70 12.64 8.82
CA GLU A 52 6.14 12.80 8.65
C GLU A 52 6.80 13.11 10.00
N GLN A 53 7.99 12.55 10.24
CA GLN A 53 8.82 12.93 11.38
C GLN A 53 10.01 13.75 10.91
N VAL A 54 10.50 14.66 11.76
CA VAL A 54 11.74 15.39 11.47
C VAL A 54 12.89 14.37 11.42
N PRO A 55 13.68 14.35 10.33
CA PRO A 55 14.84 13.48 10.25
C PRO A 55 15.78 13.71 11.43
N MET A 56 16.29 12.63 12.01
CA MET A 56 17.35 12.74 13.00
C MET A 56 18.60 13.25 12.27
N GLN A 57 18.91 14.53 12.41
CA GLN A 57 20.21 15.03 11.95
C GLN A 57 21.28 14.26 12.72
N ALA A 58 21.97 13.36 12.03
CA ALA A 58 23.24 12.85 12.52
C ALA A 58 24.10 14.09 12.73
N THR A 59 24.41 14.40 13.98
CA THR A 59 25.27 15.53 14.31
C THR A 59 26.59 15.30 13.56
N ALA A 60 26.77 15.96 12.43
CA ALA A 60 28.05 16.05 11.77
C ALA A 60 28.94 16.82 12.75
N SER A 61 29.82 16.09 13.43
CA SER A 61 30.88 16.67 14.24
C SER A 61 31.93 17.28 13.31
N THR A 62 31.58 18.39 12.65
CA THR A 62 32.57 19.27 12.02
C THR A 62 32.88 20.39 12.99
N SER A 63 33.71 20.07 13.99
CA SER A 63 34.61 21.05 14.61
C SER A 63 36.02 20.63 14.22
N PRO A 64 36.80 21.48 13.52
CA PRO A 64 38.20 21.18 13.29
C PRO A 64 38.97 21.36 14.60
N ILE A 65 39.75 20.35 14.94
CA ILE A 65 40.91 20.39 15.85
C ILE A 65 40.60 20.63 17.34
N GLY A 66 40.80 19.58 18.15
CA GLY A 66 41.17 19.72 19.56
C GLY A 66 40.25 19.05 20.58
N VAL A 67 40.76 17.97 21.16
CA VAL A 67 40.32 17.31 22.41
C VAL A 67 39.02 16.51 22.33
N GLY A 68 39.16 15.19 22.46
CA GLY A 68 38.06 14.22 22.44
C GLY A 68 37.00 14.51 23.50
N ARG A 69 35.79 14.83 23.03
CA ARG A 69 34.57 14.78 23.83
C ARG A 69 33.68 13.71 23.23
N ALA A 70 33.27 12.74 24.06
CA ALA A 70 32.30 11.71 23.68
C ALA A 70 31.07 12.36 23.01
N PRO A 71 30.40 11.68 22.06
CA PRO A 71 29.20 12.21 21.41
C PRO A 71 28.21 12.63 22.50
N GLY A 72 27.92 13.92 22.55
CA GLY A 72 27.11 14.51 23.61
C GLY A 72 25.75 13.83 23.65
N ALA A 73 25.30 13.45 24.85
CA ALA A 73 23.97 12.89 25.07
C ALA A 73 22.93 13.78 24.38
N VAL A 74 22.08 13.18 23.54
CA VAL A 74 20.98 13.87 22.85
C VAL A 74 20.11 14.52 23.93
N GLY A 75 20.15 15.86 24.01
CA GLY A 75 19.45 16.60 25.06
C GLY A 75 17.94 16.35 25.01
N ARG A 76 17.24 16.47 26.15
CA ARG A 76 15.77 16.24 26.25
C ARG A 76 14.97 17.02 25.20
N SER A 77 15.41 18.23 24.84
CA SER A 77 14.78 19.05 23.79
C SER A 77 14.90 18.42 22.39
N ALA A 78 16.05 17.84 22.05
CA ALA A 78 16.24 17.13 20.79
C ALA A 78 15.39 15.84 20.74
N VAL A 79 15.31 15.09 21.85
CA VAL A 79 14.42 13.92 21.97
C VAL A 79 12.94 14.31 21.82
N ALA A 80 12.52 15.43 22.43
CA ALA A 80 11.16 15.94 22.34
C ALA A 80 10.79 16.41 20.92
N ARG A 81 11.74 17.02 20.19
CA ARG A 81 11.56 17.36 18.77
C ARG A 81 11.40 16.11 17.91
N LEU A 82 12.19 15.07 18.15
CA LEU A 82 12.11 13.79 17.42
C LEU A 82 10.85 12.97 17.70
N SER A 83 10.04 13.33 18.70
CA SER A 83 8.73 12.74 18.96
C SER A 83 7.56 13.49 18.32
N ARG A 84 7.83 14.57 17.58
CA ARG A 84 6.79 15.32 16.88
C ARG A 84 6.56 14.80 15.47
N VAL A 85 5.36 15.05 14.97
CA VAL A 85 4.93 14.69 13.64
C VAL A 85 4.37 15.91 12.92
N ALA A 86 4.54 15.97 11.60
CA ALA A 86 3.83 16.89 10.74
C ALA A 86 2.72 16.12 10.00
N LEU A 87 1.56 16.75 9.83
CA LEU A 87 0.48 16.22 9.00
C LEU A 87 0.62 16.82 7.61
N ARG A 88 1.05 16.02 6.64
CA ARG A 88 1.28 16.46 5.27
C ARG A 88 0.22 15.91 4.34
N SER A 89 -0.30 16.79 3.49
CA SER A 89 -1.21 16.45 2.40
C SER A 89 -0.49 15.74 1.26
N GLU A 90 -1.25 15.17 0.33
CA GLU A 90 -0.67 14.54 -0.86
C GLU A 90 0.05 15.55 -1.77
N SER A 91 -0.42 16.80 -1.82
CA SER A 91 0.12 17.84 -2.71
C SER A 91 1.53 18.32 -2.33
N GLY A 92 2.02 18.03 -1.12
CA GLY A 92 3.30 18.57 -0.68
C GLY A 92 3.27 19.26 0.68
N ARG A 93 2.09 19.75 1.06
CA ARG A 93 1.97 20.81 2.05
C ARG A 93 1.58 20.30 3.43
N TYR A 94 2.01 21.02 4.46
CA TYR A 94 1.91 20.67 5.87
C TYR A 94 0.83 21.49 6.57
N LEU A 95 0.09 20.85 7.48
CA LEU A 95 -0.90 21.52 8.31
C LEU A 95 -0.24 22.43 9.34
N HIS A 96 -0.53 23.72 9.25
CA HIS A 96 -0.20 24.69 10.29
C HIS A 96 -1.33 24.75 11.34
N PRO A 97 -1.01 25.04 12.63
CA PRO A 97 -2.01 25.08 13.71
C PRO A 97 -3.18 26.05 13.49
N ASP A 98 -3.05 27.08 12.65
CA ASP A 98 -4.16 27.99 12.33
C ASP A 98 -5.20 27.40 11.35
N GLY A 99 -4.88 26.25 10.72
CA GLY A 99 -5.69 25.53 9.76
C GLY A 99 -5.26 25.69 8.30
N MET A 100 -4.24 26.51 8.02
CA MET A 100 -3.69 26.67 6.68
C MET A 100 -2.70 25.56 6.32
N LEU A 101 -2.47 25.37 5.02
CA LEU A 101 -1.43 24.49 4.50
C LEU A 101 -0.21 25.29 4.03
N VAL A 102 0.99 24.88 4.44
CA VAL A 102 2.26 25.54 4.13
C VAL A 102 3.26 24.61 3.45
N ASP A 103 4.17 25.15 2.65
CA ASP A 103 5.10 24.33 1.82
C ASP A 103 6.27 23.74 2.61
N HIS A 104 6.60 24.32 3.76
CA HIS A 104 7.82 23.99 4.50
C HIS A 104 7.50 23.29 5.81
N MET A 105 8.22 22.19 6.09
CA MET A 105 8.24 21.56 7.40
C MET A 105 9.22 22.31 8.30
N ASP A 106 8.71 23.23 9.11
CA ASP A 106 9.42 23.91 10.19
C ASP A 106 8.80 23.60 11.56
N GLU A 107 9.32 24.19 12.65
CA GLU A 107 8.83 23.93 14.01
C GLU A 107 7.36 24.31 14.24
N SER A 108 6.78 25.20 13.41
CA SER A 108 5.40 25.67 13.59
C SER A 108 4.36 24.63 13.20
N VAL A 109 4.69 23.72 12.27
CA VAL A 109 3.79 22.65 11.79
C VAL A 109 3.98 21.31 12.53
N LEU A 110 4.85 21.29 13.55
CA LEU A 110 5.16 20.08 14.31
C LEU A 110 4.25 19.91 15.52
N PHE A 111 3.48 18.83 15.51
CA PHE A 111 2.61 18.44 16.61
C PHE A 111 3.25 17.35 17.47
N ALA A 112 3.25 17.53 18.78
CA ALA A 112 3.45 16.42 19.70
C ALA A 112 2.26 15.47 19.59
N PHE A 113 2.56 14.21 19.32
CA PHE A 113 1.57 13.17 19.13
C PHE A 113 1.42 12.35 20.41
N GLU A 114 0.23 12.34 20.98
CA GLU A 114 0.01 11.74 22.30
C GLU A 114 -1.08 10.66 22.26
N LEU A 115 -0.73 9.43 22.68
CA LEU A 115 -1.68 8.34 22.86
C LEU A 115 -2.64 8.67 24.02
N ARG A 116 -3.92 8.40 23.78
CA ARG A 116 -5.02 8.50 24.74
C ARG A 116 -5.70 7.14 24.87
N HIS A 117 -6.78 7.09 25.64
CA HIS A 117 -7.54 5.87 25.88
C HIS A 117 -8.04 5.27 24.56
N SER A 118 -8.12 3.93 24.49
CA SER A 118 -8.77 3.21 23.38
C SER A 118 -8.16 3.47 21.99
N ARG A 119 -6.83 3.59 21.88
CA ARG A 119 -6.10 3.84 20.61
C ARG A 119 -6.54 5.13 19.89
N THR A 120 -7.03 6.11 20.65
CA THR A 120 -7.22 7.47 20.14
C THR A 120 -5.99 8.31 20.42
N TYR A 121 -5.83 9.37 19.65
CA TYR A 121 -4.66 10.22 19.69
C TYR A 121 -5.04 11.69 19.67
N ALA A 122 -4.21 12.49 20.31
CA ALA A 122 -4.33 13.95 20.31
C ALA A 122 -3.05 14.57 19.75
N PHE A 123 -3.18 15.63 18.96
CA PHE A 123 -2.07 16.36 18.36
C PHE A 123 -1.94 17.72 19.04
N ARG A 124 -0.80 17.97 19.66
CA ARG A 124 -0.55 19.19 20.45
C ARG A 124 0.48 20.07 19.77
N ASP A 125 0.17 21.33 19.52
CA ASP A 125 1.09 22.28 18.89
C ASP A 125 2.23 22.75 19.82
N SER A 126 3.09 23.63 19.32
CA SER A 126 4.20 24.23 20.09
C SER A 126 3.75 25.13 21.25
N ASN A 127 2.57 25.75 21.15
CA ASN A 127 1.97 26.57 22.20
C ASN A 127 1.24 25.73 23.26
N GLY A 128 1.09 24.44 22.99
CA GLY A 128 0.49 23.47 23.86
C GLY A 128 -1.02 23.29 23.66
N ALA A 129 -1.60 23.93 22.64
CA ALA A 129 -2.99 23.77 22.26
C ALA A 129 -3.19 22.50 21.42
N TYR A 130 -4.39 21.94 21.46
CA TYR A 130 -4.70 20.69 20.76
C TYR A 130 -5.48 20.92 19.46
N LEU A 131 -5.18 20.08 18.47
CA LEU A 131 -5.87 20.01 17.20
C LEU A 131 -7.32 19.57 17.42
N THR A 132 -8.24 20.26 16.78
CA THR A 132 -9.68 20.07 16.88
C THR A 132 -10.32 20.40 15.52
N THR A 133 -11.64 20.47 15.48
CA THR A 133 -12.38 20.89 14.29
C THR A 133 -13.27 22.10 14.58
N VAL A 134 -13.41 23.00 13.61
CA VAL A 134 -14.22 24.23 13.72
C VAL A 134 -15.18 24.37 12.54
N GLY A 135 -16.37 24.91 12.80
CA GLY A 135 -17.37 25.21 11.78
C GLY A 135 -17.73 23.97 10.94
N PRO A 136 -17.53 24.00 9.60
CA PRO A 136 -17.87 22.86 8.73
C PRO A 136 -16.98 21.63 8.97
N GLY A 137 -15.90 21.75 9.73
CA GLY A 137 -14.96 20.65 10.00
C GLY A 137 -13.51 20.99 9.73
N THR A 138 -13.20 22.27 9.50
CA THR A 138 -11.82 22.77 9.34
C THR A 138 -10.97 22.34 10.51
N VAL A 139 -9.87 21.66 10.22
CA VAL A 139 -8.94 21.11 11.20
C VAL A 139 -7.93 22.18 11.59
N LYS A 140 -7.88 22.55 12.88
CA LYS A 140 -6.95 23.56 13.41
C LYS A 140 -6.84 23.45 14.93
N THR A 141 -5.91 24.18 15.55
CA THR A 141 -5.86 24.32 17.00
C THR A 141 -6.70 25.51 17.48
N LYS A 142 -7.15 25.43 18.74
CA LYS A 142 -7.77 26.55 19.46
C LYS A 142 -6.88 26.89 20.64
N SER A 143 -6.38 28.11 20.73
CA SER A 143 -5.50 28.56 21.82
C SER A 143 -6.09 28.39 23.23
N THR A 144 -7.41 28.28 23.35
CA THR A 144 -8.10 28.00 24.63
C THR A 144 -8.07 26.53 25.04
N THR A 145 -7.80 25.61 24.11
CA THR A 145 -7.89 24.16 24.35
C THR A 145 -6.52 23.58 24.72
N MET A 146 -6.18 23.68 26.00
CA MET A 146 -4.90 23.21 26.56
C MET A 146 -4.98 21.80 27.18
N VAL A 147 -6.17 21.22 27.25
CA VAL A 147 -6.43 19.84 27.70
C VAL A 147 -7.37 19.20 26.69
N PRO A 148 -7.05 18.03 26.12
CA PRO A 148 -7.86 17.44 25.05
C PRO A 148 -9.13 16.82 25.62
N GLY A 149 -10.27 17.24 25.09
CA GLY A 149 -11.58 16.62 25.31
C GLY A 149 -11.95 15.66 24.17
N LYS A 150 -13.23 15.33 24.03
CA LYS A 150 -13.71 14.42 22.96
C LYS A 150 -13.51 14.99 21.54
N GLU A 151 -13.49 16.31 21.40
CA GLU A 151 -13.32 17.03 20.12
C GLU A 151 -11.85 17.11 19.66
N GLU A 152 -10.89 16.69 20.49
CA GLU A 152 -9.46 16.72 20.18
C GLU A 152 -8.88 15.31 19.95
N LEU A 153 -9.76 14.31 19.83
CA LEU A 153 -9.38 12.91 19.66
C LEU A 153 -9.57 12.46 18.21
N PHE A 154 -8.53 11.80 17.71
CA PHE A 154 -8.48 11.23 16.37
C PHE A 154 -8.13 9.74 16.44
N LEU A 155 -8.70 8.95 15.55
CA LEU A 155 -8.25 7.61 15.25
C LEU A 155 -7.29 7.68 14.06
N ILE A 156 -6.16 6.97 14.19
CA ILE A 156 -5.26 6.70 13.07
C ILE A 156 -5.62 5.33 12.54
N GLU A 157 -6.02 5.28 11.29
CA GLU A 157 -6.35 4.05 10.58
C GLU A 157 -5.39 3.87 9.41
N ARG A 158 -5.03 2.62 9.13
CA ARG A 158 -4.27 2.27 7.95
C ARG A 158 -5.04 2.72 6.70
N ALA A 159 -4.38 3.42 5.79
CA ALA A 159 -5.02 3.87 4.56
C ALA A 159 -5.46 2.65 3.73
N ALA A 160 -6.76 2.52 3.49
CA ALA A 160 -7.27 1.40 2.70
C ALA A 160 -6.85 1.55 1.24
N LEU A 161 -6.70 0.43 0.53
CA LEU A 161 -6.48 0.46 -0.92
C LEU A 161 -7.81 0.73 -1.60
N GLN A 162 -7.82 1.59 -2.60
CA GLN A 162 -8.95 1.76 -3.50
C GLN A 162 -8.51 1.38 -4.91
N VAL A 163 -9.34 0.56 -5.55
CA VAL A 163 -9.02 -0.05 -6.83
C VAL A 163 -10.14 0.12 -7.83
N GLY A 164 -9.77 0.23 -9.10
CA GLY A 164 -10.64 -0.08 -10.22
C GLY A 164 -10.58 -1.58 -10.52
N VAL A 165 -11.73 -2.20 -10.79
CA VAL A 165 -11.80 -3.62 -11.21
C VAL A 165 -12.04 -3.66 -12.71
N LEU A 166 -10.99 -3.88 -13.49
CA LEU A 166 -11.03 -3.92 -14.95
C LEU A 166 -11.29 -5.36 -15.42
N ALA A 167 -12.37 -5.60 -16.18
CA ALA A 167 -12.66 -6.92 -16.75
C ALA A 167 -11.95 -7.14 -18.11
N HIS A 168 -12.01 -8.37 -18.62
CA HIS A 168 -11.46 -8.77 -19.93
C HIS A 168 -11.91 -7.89 -21.11
N ASN A 169 -13.12 -7.34 -21.03
CA ASN A 169 -13.68 -6.45 -22.05
C ASN A 169 -13.10 -5.02 -22.02
N ASN A 170 -12.04 -4.78 -21.23
CA ASN A 170 -11.40 -3.49 -20.99
C ASN A 170 -12.35 -2.41 -20.45
N LYS A 171 -13.35 -2.83 -19.66
CA LYS A 171 -14.26 -1.92 -18.95
C LYS A 171 -14.22 -2.13 -17.45
N PHE A 172 -14.37 -1.05 -16.71
CA PHE A 172 -14.42 -1.07 -15.25
C PHE A 172 -15.78 -1.53 -14.74
N ALA A 173 -15.76 -2.39 -13.74
CA ALA A 173 -16.91 -2.71 -12.90
C ALA A 173 -17.44 -1.43 -12.25
N SER A 174 -18.77 -1.31 -12.14
CA SER A 174 -19.40 -0.10 -11.62
C SER A 174 -20.76 -0.39 -10.99
N VAL A 175 -21.17 0.51 -10.10
CA VAL A 175 -22.52 0.57 -9.49
C VAL A 175 -23.45 1.57 -10.20
N LYS A 176 -23.04 2.15 -11.33
CA LYS A 176 -23.77 3.24 -12.01
C LYS A 176 -25.15 2.82 -12.54
N GLN A 177 -25.33 1.56 -12.90
CA GLN A 177 -26.62 1.04 -13.40
C GLN A 177 -27.55 0.51 -12.30
N GLY A 178 -27.19 0.71 -11.03
CA GLY A 178 -28.03 0.35 -9.89
C GLY A 178 -27.37 -0.69 -8.99
N VAL A 179 -28.17 -1.65 -8.52
CA VAL A 179 -27.72 -2.62 -7.51
C VAL A 179 -26.81 -3.69 -8.12
N GLU A 180 -27.02 -4.10 -9.37
CA GLU A 180 -26.16 -5.09 -10.03
C GLU A 180 -24.83 -4.48 -10.47
N ILE A 181 -23.73 -5.20 -10.20
CA ILE A 181 -22.39 -4.82 -10.65
C ILE A 181 -22.21 -5.21 -12.12
N SER A 182 -21.77 -4.25 -12.93
CA SER A 182 -21.47 -4.48 -14.34
C SER A 182 -20.19 -3.79 -14.78
N ALA A 183 -19.35 -4.51 -15.54
CA ALA A 183 -18.15 -4.02 -16.20
C ALA A 183 -18.49 -3.31 -17.52
N ASN A 184 -18.87 -2.03 -17.44
CA ASN A 184 -19.31 -1.25 -18.59
C ASN A 184 -18.81 0.21 -18.62
N GLN A 185 -18.03 0.66 -17.62
CA GLN A 185 -17.45 2.00 -17.62
C GLN A 185 -16.10 2.02 -18.32
N HIS A 186 -15.80 3.13 -19.01
CA HIS A 186 -14.51 3.35 -19.66
C HIS A 186 -13.52 4.07 -18.74
N ASP A 187 -14.03 4.90 -17.85
CA ASP A 187 -13.25 5.76 -16.96
C ASP A 187 -13.47 5.38 -15.50
N LEU A 188 -12.51 5.76 -14.65
CA LEU A 188 -12.61 5.66 -13.21
C LEU A 188 -13.32 6.91 -12.65
N ASP A 189 -14.50 6.68 -12.11
CA ASP A 189 -15.31 7.64 -11.38
C ASP A 189 -15.67 7.08 -10.00
N ASP A 190 -16.38 7.86 -9.19
CA ASP A 190 -16.81 7.44 -7.85
C ASP A 190 -17.69 6.17 -7.82
N THR A 191 -18.25 5.77 -8.97
CA THR A 191 -19.10 4.57 -9.09
C THR A 191 -18.33 3.33 -9.51
N SER A 192 -17.08 3.48 -9.96
CA SER A 192 -16.23 2.41 -10.49
C SER A 192 -14.94 2.21 -9.69
N ILE A 193 -14.73 3.03 -8.66
CA ILE A 193 -13.73 2.83 -7.61
C ILE A 193 -14.34 1.98 -6.48
N PHE A 194 -13.55 1.09 -5.91
CA PHE A 194 -13.95 0.27 -4.77
C PHE A 194 -12.83 0.20 -3.74
N GLN A 195 -13.16 0.33 -2.47
CA GLN A 195 -12.21 0.09 -1.39
C GLN A 195 -11.99 -1.42 -1.23
N LEU A 196 -10.75 -1.87 -1.40
CA LEU A 196 -10.31 -3.25 -1.26
C LEU A 196 -9.87 -3.50 0.18
N GLU A 197 -10.62 -4.33 0.89
CA GLU A 197 -10.42 -4.57 2.32
C GLU A 197 -10.05 -6.03 2.57
N TYR A 198 -8.91 -6.26 3.22
CA TYR A 198 -8.44 -7.59 3.60
C TYR A 198 -9.08 -8.02 4.93
N ILE A 199 -9.59 -9.24 4.98
CA ILE A 199 -10.31 -9.80 6.14
C ILE A 199 -9.51 -10.90 6.83
N GLY A 200 -8.60 -11.58 6.12
CA GLY A 200 -7.80 -12.67 6.66
C GLY A 200 -8.16 -14.04 6.05
N GLY A 201 -7.92 -15.11 6.80
CA GLY A 201 -8.17 -16.50 6.35
C GLY A 201 -6.96 -17.13 5.67
N LYS A 202 -7.20 -18.20 4.89
CA LYS A 202 -6.16 -19.01 4.25
C LYS A 202 -5.50 -18.20 3.12
N GLY A 203 -4.32 -17.66 3.37
CA GLY A 203 -3.57 -16.83 2.43
C GLY A 203 -2.12 -16.73 2.86
N PHE A 204 -1.35 -15.92 2.15
CA PHE A 204 0.05 -15.66 2.49
C PHE A 204 0.21 -15.18 3.96
N SER A 205 0.80 -16.04 4.81
CA SER A 205 1.06 -15.73 6.21
C SER A 205 2.49 -15.23 6.38
N CYS A 206 2.68 -13.91 6.40
CA CYS A 206 4.02 -13.34 6.59
C CYS A 206 4.63 -13.75 7.93
N SER A 207 3.82 -13.98 8.97
CA SER A 207 4.32 -14.43 10.28
C SER A 207 4.94 -15.82 10.17
N GLU A 208 4.35 -16.72 9.38
CA GLU A 208 4.94 -18.02 9.06
C GLU A 208 6.20 -17.87 8.20
N SER A 209 6.21 -16.98 7.21
CA SER A 209 7.40 -16.71 6.39
C SER A 209 8.57 -16.10 7.19
N ILE A 210 8.27 -15.17 8.11
CA ILE A 210 9.24 -14.57 9.04
C ILE A 210 9.77 -15.65 9.99
N ALA A 211 8.89 -16.45 10.60
CA ALA A 211 9.28 -17.53 11.50
C ALA A 211 10.17 -18.57 10.79
N ALA A 212 9.81 -18.97 9.57
CA ALA A 212 10.61 -19.86 8.74
C ALA A 212 12.01 -19.29 8.44
N SER A 213 12.12 -17.98 8.23
CA SER A 213 13.39 -17.29 7.96
C SER A 213 14.30 -17.18 9.19
N THR A 214 13.76 -17.28 10.41
CA THR A 214 14.50 -17.06 11.67
C THR A 214 15.00 -18.36 12.31
N THR A 215 14.60 -19.52 11.80
CA THR A 215 14.94 -20.82 12.40
C THR A 215 16.32 -21.29 11.93
N ILE A 216 17.39 -20.74 12.51
CA ILE A 216 18.73 -21.32 12.43
C ILE A 216 18.83 -22.34 13.57
N LEU A 217 18.74 -23.64 13.25
CA LEU A 217 19.00 -24.70 14.24
C LEU A 217 20.48 -24.65 14.69
N PRO A 218 20.79 -24.98 15.96
CA PRO A 218 22.17 -25.08 16.42
C PRO A 218 22.92 -26.13 15.59
N GLN A 219 24.07 -25.75 15.05
CA GLN A 219 24.96 -26.66 14.32
C GLN A 219 25.49 -27.73 15.29
N SER A 220 25.12 -28.99 15.08
CA SER A 220 25.80 -30.12 15.73
C SER A 220 27.20 -30.30 15.13
N PRO A 221 28.26 -30.41 15.95
CA PRO A 221 29.61 -30.63 15.45
C PRO A 221 29.81 -32.11 15.13
N GLY A 222 29.52 -32.51 13.90
CA GLY A 222 29.86 -33.85 13.40
C GLY A 222 28.99 -34.31 12.23
N GLY A 223 29.61 -34.40 11.05
CA GLY A 223 29.30 -35.29 9.93
C GLY A 223 27.83 -35.51 9.55
N ASP A 224 27.37 -34.80 8.52
CA ASP A 224 27.11 -35.36 7.18
C ASP A 224 26.48 -34.26 6.31
N TYR A 225 27.05 -34.02 5.12
CA TYR A 225 26.55 -33.02 4.19
C TYR A 225 25.31 -33.55 3.46
N GLU A 226 24.16 -33.58 4.13
CA GLU A 226 22.89 -33.53 3.42
C GLU A 226 22.56 -32.06 3.10
N THR A 227 22.28 -31.82 1.83
CA THR A 227 21.96 -30.51 1.27
C THR A 227 20.77 -29.92 2.04
N LEU A 228 21.00 -28.79 2.71
CA LEU A 228 20.04 -28.09 3.56
C LEU A 228 18.94 -27.41 2.72
N SER A 229 18.17 -28.23 2.00
CA SER A 229 17.18 -27.84 0.98
C SER A 229 15.73 -28.01 1.44
N GLN A 230 15.48 -28.10 2.75
CA GLN A 230 14.14 -27.94 3.30
C GLN A 230 14.04 -26.56 3.98
N ARG A 231 14.24 -25.50 3.19
CA ARG A 231 13.70 -24.18 3.53
C ARG A 231 12.19 -24.29 3.41
N LEU A 232 11.49 -24.17 4.53
CA LEU A 232 10.04 -24.29 4.59
C LEU A 232 9.43 -23.14 3.77
N SER A 233 8.86 -23.51 2.62
CA SER A 233 8.29 -22.58 1.67
C SER A 233 7.11 -21.80 2.27
N ALA A 234 7.14 -20.48 2.09
CA ALA A 234 6.01 -19.61 2.44
C ALA A 234 4.87 -19.67 1.40
N THR A 235 4.98 -20.51 0.37
CA THR A 235 4.06 -20.48 -0.76
C THR A 235 2.83 -21.33 -0.50
N ASN A 236 1.76 -20.64 -0.14
CA ASN A 236 0.38 -21.11 -0.21
C ASN A 236 -0.06 -21.24 -1.70
N GLY A 237 0.65 -22.03 -2.51
CA GLY A 237 0.33 -22.28 -3.93
C GLY A 237 1.35 -21.82 -4.98
N MET A 238 2.65 -21.79 -4.71
CA MET A 238 3.68 -21.71 -5.78
C MET A 238 4.63 -22.89 -5.62
N ALA A 239 4.07 -24.09 -5.71
CA ALA A 239 4.85 -25.29 -5.99
C ALA A 239 5.01 -25.44 -7.51
N PRO A 240 6.03 -26.16 -8.01
CA PRO A 240 6.14 -26.44 -9.44
C PRO A 240 4.83 -27.01 -10.01
N GLY A 241 4.24 -26.33 -10.99
CA GLY A 241 2.94 -26.69 -11.59
C GLY A 241 1.72 -25.94 -11.06
N VAL A 242 1.85 -25.11 -10.01
CA VAL A 242 0.77 -24.20 -9.57
C VAL A 242 1.00 -22.81 -10.17
N TYR A 243 0.02 -22.35 -10.96
CA TYR A 243 0.14 -21.12 -11.73
C TYR A 243 -0.59 -19.92 -11.07
N PHE A 244 -0.97 -19.99 -9.80
CA PHE A 244 -1.56 -18.83 -9.11
C PHE A 244 -1.33 -18.80 -7.60
N LEU A 245 -1.22 -17.60 -7.05
CA LEU A 245 -1.12 -17.32 -5.62
C LEU A 245 -2.48 -16.91 -5.04
N VAL A 246 -2.95 -17.59 -3.99
CA VAL A 246 -4.18 -17.24 -3.27
C VAL A 246 -3.88 -16.25 -2.14
N THR A 247 -4.51 -15.08 -2.14
CA THR A 247 -4.21 -14.02 -1.16
C THR A 247 -5.29 -13.83 -0.10
N GLY A 248 -5.80 -14.90 0.52
CA GLY A 248 -6.78 -14.80 1.63
C GLY A 248 -8.11 -14.15 1.21
N HIS A 249 -8.95 -13.79 2.19
CA HIS A 249 -10.27 -13.22 1.95
C HIS A 249 -10.23 -11.70 1.91
N TRP A 250 -10.95 -11.16 0.93
CA TRP A 250 -11.13 -9.76 0.64
C TRP A 250 -12.60 -9.43 0.51
N ARG A 251 -12.91 -8.13 0.56
CA ARG A 251 -14.19 -7.55 0.17
C ARG A 251 -13.98 -6.24 -0.57
N LEU A 252 -14.96 -5.87 -1.39
CA LEU A 252 -14.98 -4.61 -2.13
C LEU A 252 -16.14 -3.74 -1.63
N ARG A 253 -15.82 -2.56 -1.13
CA ARG A 253 -16.82 -1.56 -0.69
C ARG A 253 -16.95 -0.45 -1.71
N SER A 254 -18.18 -0.07 -2.03
CA SER A 254 -18.48 1.12 -2.84
C SER A 254 -18.52 2.39 -1.97
N ARG A 255 -18.51 3.56 -2.62
CA ARG A 255 -18.59 4.85 -1.92
C ARG A 255 -19.82 5.01 -1.02
N SER A 256 -20.90 4.31 -1.34
CA SER A 256 -22.14 4.29 -0.55
C SER A 256 -22.01 3.56 0.79
N GLY A 257 -20.89 2.89 1.04
CA GLY A 257 -20.66 2.04 2.21
C GLY A 257 -21.14 0.60 2.03
N LYS A 258 -21.83 0.26 0.93
CA LYS A 258 -22.27 -1.10 0.60
C LYS A 258 -21.15 -1.95 0.04
N LEU A 259 -21.23 -3.26 0.27
CA LEU A 259 -20.27 -4.25 -0.18
C LEU A 259 -20.81 -5.00 -1.40
N TRP A 260 -19.88 -5.45 -2.24
CA TRP A 260 -20.18 -6.47 -3.25
C TRP A 260 -20.73 -7.73 -2.56
N CYS A 261 -21.77 -8.32 -3.13
CA CYS A 261 -22.45 -9.52 -2.64
C CYS A 261 -22.49 -10.55 -3.77
N MET A 262 -21.92 -11.73 -3.50
CA MET A 262 -21.72 -12.85 -4.43
C MET A 262 -22.63 -14.02 -4.03
N ALA A 263 -23.93 -13.75 -3.90
CA ALA A 263 -24.92 -14.77 -3.60
C ALA A 263 -25.01 -15.80 -4.75
N SER A 264 -25.22 -17.07 -4.40
CA SER A 264 -25.31 -18.16 -5.37
C SER A 264 -26.43 -17.91 -6.38
N SER A 265 -26.18 -18.24 -7.66
CA SER A 265 -27.15 -18.18 -8.78
C SER A 265 -27.65 -16.78 -9.19
N THR A 266 -27.14 -15.70 -8.59
CA THR A 266 -27.49 -14.31 -8.97
C THR A 266 -26.30 -13.56 -9.59
N GLY A 267 -26.57 -12.40 -10.18
CA GLY A 267 -25.51 -11.42 -10.46
C GLY A 267 -24.86 -10.93 -9.17
N VAL A 268 -23.63 -10.40 -9.27
CA VAL A 268 -22.97 -9.73 -8.15
C VAL A 268 -23.66 -8.40 -7.91
N GLN A 269 -23.95 -8.08 -6.64
CA GLN A 269 -24.74 -6.91 -6.26
C GLN A 269 -24.02 -6.00 -5.27
N ASN A 270 -24.29 -4.69 -5.28
CA ASN A 270 -23.82 -3.72 -4.29
C ASN A 270 -24.83 -3.55 -3.14
N SER A 271 -25.06 -4.61 -2.38
CA SER A 271 -26.14 -4.68 -1.38
C SER A 271 -25.69 -5.13 0.01
N ALA A 272 -24.57 -5.84 0.10
CA ALA A 272 -24.08 -6.40 1.35
C ALA A 272 -23.61 -5.33 2.34
N SER A 273 -23.53 -5.73 3.60
CA SER A 273 -23.05 -4.89 4.71
C SER A 273 -21.99 -5.66 5.51
N ASP A 274 -21.31 -4.97 6.42
CA ASP A 274 -20.27 -5.57 7.24
C ASP A 274 -20.72 -6.86 7.92
N GLY A 275 -19.91 -7.92 7.80
CA GLY A 275 -20.19 -9.24 8.38
C GLY A 275 -20.91 -10.23 7.45
N ASP A 276 -21.37 -9.80 6.26
CA ASP A 276 -22.00 -10.70 5.30
C ASP A 276 -20.97 -11.66 4.67
N ALA A 277 -21.14 -12.96 4.87
CA ALA A 277 -20.25 -14.00 4.33
C ALA A 277 -20.24 -14.04 2.79
N ASN A 278 -21.34 -13.64 2.14
CA ASN A 278 -21.44 -13.56 0.69
C ASN A 278 -20.70 -12.33 0.13
N SER A 279 -20.17 -11.45 0.97
CA SER A 279 -19.33 -10.32 0.53
C SER A 279 -17.85 -10.66 0.40
N LEU A 280 -17.47 -11.87 0.79
CA LEU A 280 -16.08 -12.32 0.80
C LEU A 280 -15.71 -13.03 -0.49
N PHE A 281 -14.49 -12.76 -0.97
CA PHE A 281 -13.86 -13.45 -2.09
C PHE A 281 -12.36 -13.62 -1.85
N GLU A 282 -11.75 -14.57 -2.53
CA GLU A 282 -10.30 -14.72 -2.63
C GLU A 282 -9.79 -14.12 -3.95
N ILE A 283 -8.57 -13.59 -3.93
CA ILE A 283 -7.86 -13.17 -5.15
C ILE A 283 -6.85 -14.26 -5.50
N LEU A 284 -6.96 -14.79 -6.73
CA LEU A 284 -5.99 -15.71 -7.32
C LEU A 284 -5.11 -14.93 -8.29
N THR A 285 -3.88 -14.64 -7.88
CA THR A 285 -2.90 -13.90 -8.69
C THR A 285 -2.15 -14.86 -9.61
N LEU A 286 -2.29 -14.72 -10.93
CA LEU A 286 -1.74 -15.67 -11.89
C LEU A 286 -0.22 -15.50 -12.10
N SER A 287 0.54 -16.60 -12.09
CA SER A 287 1.96 -16.71 -12.43
C SER A 287 2.13 -17.34 -13.82
N ASP A 288 3.21 -16.97 -14.52
CA ASP A 288 3.14 -16.78 -15.96
C ASP A 288 3.93 -17.78 -16.80
N GLU A 289 3.61 -19.06 -16.72
CA GLU A 289 4.07 -20.02 -17.76
C GLU A 289 3.17 -19.99 -19.02
N ALA A 290 1.95 -19.45 -18.91
CA ALA A 290 0.94 -19.47 -19.98
C ALA A 290 0.72 -18.11 -20.67
N ASN A 291 1.60 -17.13 -20.46
CA ASN A 291 1.54 -15.81 -21.11
C ASN A 291 0.26 -14.99 -20.79
N THR A 292 -0.31 -15.16 -19.59
CA THR A 292 -1.43 -14.33 -19.11
C THR A 292 -0.98 -13.13 -18.26
N GLY A 293 0.29 -13.08 -17.84
CA GLY A 293 0.83 -12.31 -16.71
C GLY A 293 1.03 -10.81 -16.93
N ARG A 294 0.07 -10.17 -17.58
CA ARG A 294 -0.13 -8.72 -17.59
C ARG A 294 -0.90 -8.23 -16.36
N GLY A 295 -0.67 -8.84 -15.19
CA GLY A 295 -1.31 -8.46 -13.93
C GLY A 295 -2.76 -8.95 -13.75
N HIS A 296 -3.16 -10.01 -14.46
CA HIS A 296 -4.50 -10.57 -14.31
C HIS A 296 -4.68 -11.35 -13.00
N VAL A 297 -5.90 -11.28 -12.48
CA VAL A 297 -6.36 -12.02 -11.30
C VAL A 297 -7.69 -12.69 -11.59
N VAL A 298 -8.00 -13.75 -10.83
CA VAL A 298 -9.34 -14.30 -10.73
C VAL A 298 -9.90 -13.96 -9.35
N LEU A 299 -11.15 -13.51 -9.30
CA LEU A 299 -11.88 -13.32 -8.04
C LEU A 299 -12.73 -14.56 -7.79
N ARG A 300 -12.47 -15.28 -6.70
CA ARG A 300 -13.18 -16.52 -6.35
C ARG A 300 -14.10 -16.26 -5.16
N SER A 301 -15.40 -16.46 -5.34
CA SER A 301 -16.38 -16.29 -4.25
C SER A 301 -16.09 -17.22 -3.07
N ASN A 302 -16.43 -16.79 -1.86
CA ASN A 302 -16.30 -17.63 -0.65
C ASN A 302 -17.43 -18.69 -0.52
N SER A 303 -18.50 -18.56 -1.31
CA SER A 303 -19.65 -19.46 -1.27
C SER A 303 -19.25 -20.86 -1.76
N ALA A 304 -19.51 -21.90 -0.94
CA ALA A 304 -19.21 -23.28 -1.28
C ALA A 304 -19.91 -23.69 -2.59
N ALA A 305 -19.16 -24.26 -3.53
CA ALA A 305 -19.75 -24.83 -4.73
C ALA A 305 -20.66 -26.00 -4.36
N ALA A 306 -21.81 -26.12 -5.04
CA ALA A 306 -22.61 -27.34 -4.98
C ALA A 306 -21.72 -28.53 -5.41
N GLY A 307 -21.38 -29.42 -4.47
CA GLY A 307 -20.49 -30.57 -4.72
C GLY A 307 -19.17 -30.58 -3.93
N GLY A 308 -18.96 -29.67 -2.97
CA GLY A 308 -17.82 -29.75 -2.04
C GLY A 308 -16.47 -29.27 -2.60
N GLY A 309 -16.46 -28.65 -3.78
CA GLY A 309 -15.31 -27.93 -4.31
C GLY A 309 -15.21 -26.49 -3.77
N GLY A 310 -14.06 -25.85 -3.98
CA GLY A 310 -13.86 -24.42 -3.70
C GLY A 310 -14.88 -23.52 -4.43
N GLY A 311 -14.99 -22.26 -4.03
CA GLY A 311 -16.02 -21.37 -4.55
C GLY A 311 -15.91 -21.08 -6.05
N GLN A 312 -17.01 -20.57 -6.63
CA GLN A 312 -17.09 -20.25 -8.06
C GLN A 312 -16.30 -18.98 -8.38
N SER A 313 -15.71 -18.93 -9.56
CA SER A 313 -15.06 -17.73 -10.06
C SER A 313 -16.11 -16.70 -10.48
N LEU A 314 -15.79 -15.43 -10.28
CA LEU A 314 -16.56 -14.34 -10.88
C LEU A 314 -16.25 -14.28 -12.37
N SER A 315 -17.25 -13.94 -13.17
CA SER A 315 -17.12 -13.76 -14.61
C SER A 315 -17.83 -12.50 -15.07
N ALA A 316 -17.20 -11.74 -15.95
CA ALA A 316 -17.86 -10.66 -16.69
C ALA A 316 -18.44 -11.20 -18.00
N LYS A 317 -19.77 -11.19 -18.12
CA LYS A 317 -20.47 -11.61 -19.35
C LYS A 317 -20.19 -10.64 -20.50
N LYS A 318 -20.54 -11.03 -21.73
CA LYS A 318 -20.36 -10.22 -22.95
C LYS A 318 -20.86 -8.77 -22.83
N LEU A 319 -21.98 -8.56 -22.13
CA LEU A 319 -22.58 -7.23 -21.92
C LEU A 319 -22.08 -6.50 -20.66
N GLY A 320 -21.14 -7.08 -19.92
CA GLY A 320 -20.52 -6.49 -18.73
C GLY A 320 -21.05 -7.01 -17.40
N ALA A 321 -22.26 -7.57 -17.34
CA ALA A 321 -22.84 -8.10 -16.10
C ALA A 321 -21.89 -9.10 -15.42
N ILE A 322 -21.58 -8.86 -14.14
CA ILE A 322 -20.69 -9.72 -13.35
C ILE A 322 -21.54 -10.71 -12.56
N SER A 323 -21.19 -12.00 -12.60
CA SER A 323 -21.87 -13.05 -11.84
C SER A 323 -20.92 -14.11 -11.32
N THR A 324 -21.34 -14.88 -10.32
CA THR A 324 -20.62 -16.05 -9.78
C THR A 324 -20.89 -17.30 -10.63
N SER A 325 -20.68 -17.19 -11.94
CA SER A 325 -20.98 -18.26 -12.92
C SER A 325 -19.73 -18.89 -13.51
N GLY A 326 -18.55 -18.37 -13.16
CA GLY A 326 -17.27 -18.88 -13.64
C GLY A 326 -16.97 -20.22 -12.99
N ARG A 327 -16.24 -21.07 -13.71
CA ARG A 327 -15.91 -22.41 -13.21
C ARG A 327 -15.02 -22.30 -11.96
N PRO A 328 -15.03 -23.30 -11.06
CA PRO A 328 -14.04 -23.37 -10.00
C PRO A 328 -12.64 -23.41 -10.62
N VAL A 329 -11.82 -22.40 -10.34
CA VAL A 329 -10.42 -22.38 -10.81
C VAL A 329 -9.60 -23.31 -9.92
N CYS A 330 -8.92 -24.26 -10.57
CA CYS A 330 -8.02 -25.22 -9.93
C CYS A 330 -6.63 -25.14 -10.58
N GLU A 331 -5.61 -25.64 -9.89
CA GLU A 331 -4.20 -25.52 -10.27
C GLU A 331 -3.84 -26.20 -11.60
N ARG A 332 -4.75 -27.01 -12.18
CA ARG A 332 -4.49 -27.80 -13.39
C ARG A 332 -5.09 -27.22 -14.66
N GLN A 333 -6.00 -26.26 -14.57
CA GLN A 333 -6.72 -25.74 -15.74
C GLN A 333 -6.76 -24.21 -15.72
N PRO A 334 -6.23 -23.53 -16.75
CA PRO A 334 -6.24 -22.07 -16.81
C PRO A 334 -7.67 -21.51 -16.77
N PRO A 335 -7.86 -20.31 -16.18
CA PRO A 335 -9.16 -19.66 -16.12
C PRO A 335 -9.69 -19.31 -17.51
N ALA A 336 -11.01 -19.17 -17.63
CA ALA A 336 -11.61 -18.61 -18.84
C ALA A 336 -11.27 -17.12 -18.96
N GLU A 337 -11.19 -16.60 -20.19
CA GLU A 337 -10.95 -15.17 -20.43
C GLU A 337 -11.99 -14.29 -19.72
N THR A 338 -13.24 -14.74 -19.64
CA THR A 338 -14.32 -14.04 -18.93
C THR A 338 -14.11 -13.87 -17.44
N ASP A 339 -13.22 -14.67 -16.86
CA ASP A 339 -12.94 -14.74 -15.41
C ASP A 339 -11.70 -13.89 -15.05
N LEU A 340 -11.02 -13.32 -16.06
CA LEU A 340 -9.84 -12.49 -15.88
C LEU A 340 -10.23 -11.05 -15.57
N PHE A 341 -9.67 -10.54 -14.48
CA PHE A 341 -9.78 -9.14 -14.05
C PHE A 341 -8.40 -8.55 -13.80
N ARG A 342 -8.31 -7.23 -13.67
CA ARG A 342 -7.17 -6.52 -13.07
C ARG A 342 -7.66 -5.60 -11.98
N LEU A 343 -6.89 -5.53 -10.89
CA LEU A 343 -7.12 -4.59 -9.80
C LEU A 343 -6.12 -3.45 -9.94
N LEU A 344 -6.60 -2.28 -10.37
CA LEU A 344 -5.75 -1.11 -10.60
C LEU A 344 -5.83 -0.18 -9.40
N LEU A 345 -4.71 0.07 -8.73
CA LEU A 345 -4.61 1.00 -7.60
C LEU A 345 -4.92 2.43 -8.05
N VAL A 346 -5.81 3.13 -7.34
CA VAL A 346 -6.30 4.47 -7.72
C VAL A 346 -5.97 5.52 -6.65
N ASN A 347 -6.13 5.20 -5.37
CA ASN A 347 -5.90 6.16 -4.29
C ASN A 347 -4.45 6.14 -3.77
N ARG A 348 -3.47 5.98 -4.66
CA ARG A 348 -2.03 6.08 -4.31
C ARG A 348 -1.27 6.82 -5.41
N PRO A 349 -1.41 8.15 -5.49
CA PRO A 349 -0.57 8.96 -6.38
C PRO A 349 0.92 8.92 -5.98
N SER A 350 1.22 8.61 -4.71
CA SER A 350 2.56 8.21 -4.28
C SER A 350 2.50 7.20 -3.14
N ILE A 351 3.60 6.45 -2.98
CA ILE A 351 3.79 5.41 -1.96
C ILE A 351 5.17 5.56 -1.30
N ALA A 352 5.30 4.99 -0.11
CA ALA A 352 6.56 4.73 0.55
C ALA A 352 6.63 3.23 0.82
N LEU A 353 7.72 2.58 0.44
CA LEU A 353 7.85 1.13 0.50
C LEU A 353 8.71 0.73 1.69
N LEU A 354 8.17 -0.09 2.58
CA LEU A 354 8.93 -0.73 3.66
C LEU A 354 9.29 -2.16 3.29
N SER A 355 10.55 -2.54 3.45
CA SER A 355 11.01 -3.92 3.33
C SER A 355 10.62 -4.75 4.55
N MET A 356 9.93 -5.87 4.35
CA MET A 356 9.65 -6.81 5.44
C MET A 356 10.88 -7.58 5.93
N LEU A 357 11.96 -7.63 5.13
CA LEU A 357 13.22 -8.28 5.52
C LEU A 357 14.05 -7.38 6.43
N THR A 358 14.29 -6.14 6.02
CA THR A 358 15.22 -5.24 6.70
C THR A 358 14.52 -4.34 7.72
N GLY A 359 13.20 -4.16 7.60
CA GLY A 359 12.43 -3.18 8.37
C GLY A 359 12.78 -1.73 8.02
N GLY A 360 13.52 -1.50 6.93
CA GLY A 360 13.85 -0.17 6.43
C GLY A 360 13.03 0.22 5.20
N PHE A 361 12.96 1.53 4.96
CA PHE A 361 12.26 2.10 3.81
C PHE A 361 13.15 2.11 2.58
N VAL A 362 12.54 1.86 1.42
CA VAL A 362 13.20 2.03 0.14
C VAL A 362 13.48 3.53 -0.07
N SER A 363 14.74 3.82 -0.37
CA SER A 363 15.23 5.14 -0.72
C SER A 363 16.39 5.04 -1.70
N ARG A 364 16.87 6.20 -2.16
CA ARG A 364 18.11 6.33 -2.91
C ARG A 364 19.28 5.79 -2.10
N GLY A 365 20.03 4.88 -2.72
CA GLY A 365 21.22 4.26 -2.19
C GLY A 365 22.51 4.91 -2.70
N LYS A 366 23.54 4.10 -2.90
CA LYS A 366 24.81 4.55 -3.47
C LYS A 366 24.65 4.79 -4.96
N GLN A 367 25.19 5.91 -5.45
CA GLN A 367 25.07 6.31 -6.85
C GLN A 367 23.59 6.37 -7.28
N THR A 368 23.18 5.50 -8.20
CA THR A 368 21.81 5.42 -8.70
C THR A 368 21.06 4.20 -8.21
N THR A 369 21.63 3.34 -7.36
CA THR A 369 20.90 2.17 -6.86
C THR A 369 19.86 2.54 -5.80
N LEU A 370 18.94 1.63 -5.55
CA LEU A 370 18.01 1.70 -4.43
C LEU A 370 18.54 0.92 -3.22
N ASP A 371 18.23 1.41 -2.02
CA ASP A 371 18.57 0.81 -0.73
C ASP A 371 17.33 0.81 0.19
N CYS A 372 17.25 -0.15 1.11
CA CYS A 372 16.16 -0.29 2.08
C CYS A 372 16.65 -0.47 3.52
N SER A 373 17.79 0.13 3.89
CA SER A 373 18.35 0.09 5.25
C SER A 373 18.01 1.32 6.10
N THR A 374 17.44 2.36 5.48
CA THR A 374 17.11 3.63 6.15
C THR A 374 15.78 3.56 6.90
N VAL A 375 15.63 4.43 7.90
CA VAL A 375 14.37 4.66 8.63
C VAL A 375 13.62 5.90 8.14
N VAL A 376 14.19 6.62 7.17
CA VAL A 376 13.57 7.77 6.51
C VAL A 376 13.03 7.30 5.17
N TYR A 377 11.72 7.42 4.96
CA TYR A 377 11.14 7.03 3.70
C TYR A 377 11.42 8.04 2.59
N GLU A 378 11.57 7.53 1.36
CA GLU A 378 11.44 8.32 0.15
C GLU A 378 10.06 8.07 -0.46
N ARG A 379 9.46 9.12 -1.04
CA ARG A 379 8.18 9.02 -1.71
C ARG A 379 8.40 8.68 -3.18
N PHE A 380 7.73 7.63 -3.65
CA PHE A 380 7.70 7.26 -5.05
C PHE A 380 6.33 7.59 -5.63
N HIS A 381 6.29 8.50 -6.59
CA HIS A 381 5.07 8.85 -7.31
C HIS A 381 4.74 7.74 -8.31
N LEU A 382 3.47 7.33 -8.35
CA LEU A 382 2.99 6.27 -9.22
C LEU A 382 2.35 6.86 -10.48
N ARG A 383 2.73 6.33 -11.64
CA ARG A 383 2.05 6.58 -12.92
C ARG A 383 1.50 5.28 -13.47
N LEU A 384 0.19 5.24 -13.74
CA LEU A 384 -0.44 4.12 -14.43
C LEU A 384 -0.20 4.25 -15.94
N THR A 385 0.36 3.21 -16.57
CA THR A 385 0.66 3.20 -18.00
C THR A 385 -0.54 2.71 -18.83
N ALA A 386 -0.46 2.89 -20.16
CA ALA A 386 -1.42 2.31 -21.10
C ALA A 386 -1.50 0.76 -21.00
N ASN A 387 -0.40 0.11 -20.62
CA ASN A 387 -0.30 -1.34 -20.42
C ASN A 387 -0.95 -1.82 -19.11
N ARG A 388 -1.52 -0.92 -18.31
CA ARG A 388 -2.09 -1.19 -16.97
C ARG A 388 -1.03 -1.67 -15.97
N THR A 389 0.19 -1.18 -16.12
CA THR A 389 1.32 -1.35 -15.21
C THR A 389 1.64 -0.02 -14.54
N PHE A 390 2.58 -0.01 -13.59
CA PHE A 390 3.00 1.17 -12.88
C PHE A 390 4.45 1.53 -13.19
N GLN A 391 4.72 2.82 -13.28
CA GLN A 391 6.06 3.39 -13.21
C GLN A 391 6.21 4.14 -11.88
N LEU A 392 7.38 4.02 -11.27
CA LEU A 392 7.69 4.61 -9.96
C LEU A 392 8.73 5.72 -10.12
N PHE A 393 8.35 6.94 -9.75
CA PHE A 393 9.16 8.13 -9.89
C PHE A 393 9.64 8.62 -8.53
N ALA A 394 10.94 8.82 -8.39
CA ALA A 394 11.53 9.55 -7.29
C ALA A 394 11.73 11.01 -7.68
N LYS A 395 11.34 11.95 -6.82
CA LYS A 395 11.64 13.37 -7.02
C LYS A 395 13.12 13.62 -6.72
N ASP A 396 13.83 14.31 -7.61
CA ASP A 396 15.24 14.63 -7.42
C ASP A 396 15.44 16.08 -6.98
N THR A 397 14.98 17.03 -7.80
CA THR A 397 14.89 18.46 -7.44
C THR A 397 13.43 18.93 -7.53
N ARG A 398 13.18 20.24 -7.44
CA ARG A 398 11.81 20.78 -7.51
C ARG A 398 11.06 20.34 -8.77
N ASP A 399 11.77 20.23 -9.89
CA ASP A 399 11.18 20.05 -11.22
C ASP A 399 11.74 18.83 -12.00
N SER A 400 12.61 18.02 -11.38
CA SER A 400 13.21 16.83 -12.00
C SER A 400 12.81 15.54 -11.27
N PHE A 401 12.72 14.46 -12.05
CA PHE A 401 12.41 13.13 -11.55
C PHE A 401 13.43 12.10 -12.02
N CYS A 402 13.56 11.04 -11.23
CA CYS A 402 14.22 9.80 -11.60
C CYS A 402 13.20 8.67 -11.62
N LEU A 403 13.41 7.68 -12.49
CA LEU A 403 12.53 6.55 -12.70
C LEU A 403 13.18 5.27 -12.19
N TRP A 404 12.40 4.42 -11.53
CA TRP A 404 12.82 3.04 -11.25
C TRP A 404 13.07 2.31 -12.57
N THR A 405 14.26 1.73 -12.72
CA THR A 405 14.64 0.94 -13.89
C THR A 405 15.33 -0.33 -13.45
N ALA A 406 14.65 -1.46 -13.62
CA ALA A 406 15.22 -2.79 -13.49
C ALA A 406 16.19 -3.04 -14.65
N VAL A 407 17.40 -3.48 -14.33
CA VAL A 407 18.48 -3.69 -15.30
C VAL A 407 18.91 -5.16 -15.31
N PRO A 408 19.48 -5.68 -16.42
CA PRO A 408 19.84 -7.10 -16.53
C PRO A 408 20.87 -7.63 -15.52
N ASP A 409 21.61 -6.75 -14.84
CA ASP A 409 22.55 -7.13 -13.77
C ASP A 409 21.86 -7.47 -12.43
N GLY A 410 20.53 -7.40 -12.40
CA GLY A 410 19.68 -7.71 -11.26
C GLY A 410 19.46 -6.55 -10.30
N PHE A 411 19.97 -5.34 -10.57
CA PHE A 411 19.71 -4.16 -9.74
C PHE A 411 18.48 -3.37 -10.20
N ILE A 412 17.99 -2.48 -9.33
CA ILE A 412 17.03 -1.44 -9.68
C ILE A 412 17.70 -0.08 -9.46
N HIS A 413 17.75 0.72 -10.52
CA HIS A 413 18.33 2.06 -10.48
C HIS A 413 17.26 3.15 -10.56
N LEU A 414 17.56 4.30 -9.96
CA LEU A 414 16.92 5.58 -10.20
C LEU A 414 17.65 6.28 -11.35
N LYS A 415 17.08 6.20 -12.56
CA LYS A 415 17.63 6.87 -13.74
C LYS A 415 16.92 8.20 -13.98
N PRO A 416 17.64 9.31 -14.23
CA PRO A 416 17.02 10.59 -14.57
C PRO A 416 16.06 10.46 -15.75
N THR A 417 14.92 11.14 -15.69
CA THR A 417 13.94 11.15 -16.77
C THR A 417 13.35 12.54 -16.97
N ASN A 418 12.96 12.84 -18.21
CA ASN A 418 12.19 14.05 -18.54
C ASN A 418 10.69 13.85 -18.33
N LEU A 419 10.27 12.61 -18.08
CA LEU A 419 8.87 12.27 -17.84
C LEU A 419 8.46 12.66 -16.43
N ARG A 420 7.19 13.04 -16.30
CA ARG A 420 6.56 13.33 -15.02
C ARG A 420 5.49 12.30 -14.69
N PRO A 421 5.16 12.13 -13.39
CA PRO A 421 4.10 11.22 -12.96
C PRO A 421 2.72 11.58 -13.52
N ASP A 422 2.49 12.86 -13.80
CA ASP A 422 1.26 13.46 -14.31
C ASP A 422 1.21 13.58 -15.85
N ASP A 423 2.26 13.14 -16.56
CA ASP A 423 2.23 13.13 -18.02
C ASP A 423 1.17 12.15 -18.53
N ASP A 424 0.17 12.69 -19.23
CA ASP A 424 -0.86 11.92 -19.91
C ASP A 424 -0.41 11.40 -21.29
N GLY A 425 -0.97 10.28 -21.71
CA GLY A 425 -0.84 9.77 -23.08
C GLY A 425 0.10 8.59 -23.25
N ASN A 426 0.21 8.12 -24.50
CA ASN A 426 0.96 6.91 -24.85
C ASN A 426 2.44 7.24 -25.07
N VAL A 427 3.14 7.54 -23.98
CA VAL A 427 4.59 7.79 -23.99
C VAL A 427 5.34 6.48 -24.23
N PRO A 428 6.37 6.44 -25.10
CA PRO A 428 7.23 5.27 -25.25
C PRO A 428 7.80 4.81 -23.91
N LEU A 429 7.74 3.50 -23.67
CA LEU A 429 8.16 2.89 -22.42
C LEU A 429 9.56 2.28 -22.59
N ASP A 430 10.49 2.70 -21.76
CA ASP A 430 11.83 2.12 -21.73
C ASP A 430 11.80 0.74 -21.06
N PRO A 431 12.56 -0.24 -21.56
CA PRO A 431 12.62 -1.58 -20.96
C PRO A 431 13.01 -1.55 -19.48
N GLY A 432 12.31 -2.36 -18.67
CA GLY A 432 12.57 -2.49 -17.23
C GLY A 432 12.03 -1.34 -16.37
N THR A 433 11.25 -0.41 -16.94
CA THR A 433 10.64 0.69 -16.16
C THR A 433 9.24 0.38 -15.65
N GLU A 434 8.62 -0.69 -16.13
CA GLU A 434 7.25 -1.07 -15.79
C GLU A 434 7.20 -2.13 -14.69
N PHE A 435 6.26 -1.95 -13.76
CA PHE A 435 6.06 -2.81 -12.60
C PHE A 435 4.59 -3.17 -12.39
N LEU A 436 4.32 -4.34 -11.86
CA LEU A 436 2.99 -4.77 -11.42
C LEU A 436 2.96 -4.89 -9.90
N LEU A 437 1.84 -4.52 -9.30
CA LEU A 437 1.59 -4.64 -7.86
C LEU A 437 0.64 -5.82 -7.61
N HIS A 438 1.07 -6.77 -6.77
CA HIS A 438 0.26 -7.93 -6.38
C HIS A 438 -0.07 -7.86 -4.89
N PHE A 439 -1.34 -7.59 -4.55
CA PHE A 439 -1.76 -7.37 -3.17
C PHE A 439 -1.89 -8.68 -2.38
N LEU A 440 -1.17 -8.78 -1.25
CA LEU A 440 -1.12 -9.97 -0.39
C LEU A 440 -1.99 -9.86 0.88
N GLY A 441 -2.43 -8.65 1.25
CA GLY A 441 -3.22 -8.40 2.45
C GLY A 441 -2.44 -7.62 3.51
N ASN A 442 -3.16 -6.96 4.43
CA ASN A 442 -2.58 -6.08 5.47
C ASN A 442 -1.59 -5.01 4.94
N GLY A 443 -1.70 -4.63 3.66
CA GLY A 443 -0.78 -3.71 2.99
C GLY A 443 0.42 -4.26 2.30
N ARG A 444 0.60 -5.57 2.44
CA ARG A 444 1.72 -6.24 1.82
C ARG A 444 1.45 -6.37 0.33
N THR A 445 2.49 -6.15 -0.44
CA THR A 445 2.50 -6.31 -1.88
C THR A 445 3.73 -7.11 -2.30
N LEU A 446 3.63 -7.76 -3.45
CA LEU A 446 4.79 -8.04 -4.29
C LEU A 446 4.87 -6.97 -5.36
N ILE A 447 6.10 -6.68 -5.80
CA ILE A 447 6.35 -5.81 -6.95
C ILE A 447 7.02 -6.68 -8.01
N ARG A 448 6.35 -6.87 -9.14
CA ARG A 448 6.86 -7.67 -10.26
C ARG A 448 7.44 -6.75 -11.33
N VAL A 449 8.64 -7.05 -11.80
CA VAL A 449 9.25 -6.39 -12.97
C VAL A 449 8.56 -6.89 -14.23
N VAL A 450 8.08 -5.97 -15.06
CA VAL A 450 7.47 -6.29 -16.35
C VAL A 450 8.54 -6.19 -17.44
N ASN A 451 8.77 -7.31 -18.12
CA ASN A 451 9.64 -7.38 -19.27
C ASN A 451 9.24 -8.60 -20.12
N ASP A 452 8.77 -8.36 -21.35
CA ASP A 452 8.28 -9.40 -22.26
C ASP A 452 9.35 -10.44 -22.63
N SER A 453 10.63 -10.14 -22.42
CA SER A 453 11.75 -11.07 -22.66
C SER A 453 12.05 -12.00 -21.48
N LEU A 454 11.47 -11.76 -20.30
CA LEU A 454 11.74 -12.54 -19.09
C LEU A 454 10.60 -13.54 -18.85
N SER A 455 10.95 -14.82 -18.73
CA SER A 455 10.03 -15.85 -18.27
C SER A 455 9.93 -15.88 -16.73
N GLY A 456 8.84 -16.44 -16.23
CA GLY A 456 8.64 -16.68 -14.79
C GLY A 456 8.23 -15.44 -13.99
N LEU A 457 8.30 -15.58 -12.67
CA LEU A 457 7.90 -14.56 -11.71
C LEU A 457 9.12 -13.71 -11.31
N ASN A 458 9.27 -12.56 -11.98
CA ASN A 458 10.38 -11.63 -11.78
C ASN A 458 10.04 -10.61 -10.69
N LEU A 459 10.49 -10.82 -9.46
CA LEU A 459 10.11 -9.99 -8.31
C LEU A 459 11.24 -9.06 -7.86
N VAL A 460 10.85 -7.87 -7.43
CA VAL A 460 11.71 -6.95 -6.67
C VAL A 460 11.93 -7.52 -5.27
N LYS A 461 13.18 -7.53 -4.82
CA LYS A 461 13.61 -8.06 -3.53
C LYS A 461 14.57 -7.14 -2.78
N ALA A 462 14.56 -7.26 -1.46
CA ALA A 462 15.57 -6.70 -0.58
C ALA A 462 16.71 -7.71 -0.35
N GLU A 463 17.95 -7.24 -0.34
CA GLU A 463 19.09 -8.00 0.16
C GLU A 463 19.31 -7.73 1.65
N PRO A 464 19.90 -8.65 2.42
CA PRO A 464 20.15 -8.46 3.86
C PRO A 464 20.99 -7.22 4.20
N LYS A 465 21.79 -6.73 3.25
CA LYS A 465 22.62 -5.52 3.40
C LYS A 465 21.87 -4.22 3.07
N GLY A 466 20.61 -4.30 2.62
CA GLY A 466 19.80 -3.14 2.24
C GLY A 466 19.64 -2.96 0.73
N GLU A 467 20.50 -3.53 -0.12
CA GLU A 467 20.41 -3.34 -1.57
C GLU A 467 19.05 -3.83 -2.13
N VAL A 468 18.44 -3.05 -3.02
CA VAL A 468 17.20 -3.44 -3.69
C VAL A 468 17.52 -3.97 -5.09
N LYS A 469 17.11 -5.20 -5.34
CA LYS A 469 17.42 -5.99 -6.54
C LYS A 469 16.14 -6.60 -7.11
N TRP A 470 16.25 -7.30 -8.22
CA TRP A 470 15.17 -8.16 -8.72
C TRP A 470 15.74 -9.52 -9.13
N GLU A 471 14.91 -10.56 -9.06
CA GLU A 471 15.27 -11.90 -9.52
C GLU A 471 14.06 -12.63 -10.10
N SER A 472 14.34 -13.60 -10.99
CA SER A 472 13.34 -14.61 -11.36
C SER A 472 13.29 -15.66 -10.27
N THR A 473 12.14 -15.85 -9.66
CA THR A 473 11.96 -16.80 -8.56
C THR A 473 10.80 -17.76 -8.81
N ALA A 474 10.95 -19.00 -8.34
CA ALA A 474 9.85 -19.95 -8.24
C ALA A 474 9.13 -19.86 -6.88
N GLU A 475 9.75 -19.22 -5.90
CA GLU A 475 9.28 -19.19 -4.51
C GLU A 475 9.24 -17.75 -3.96
N ILE A 476 8.16 -17.42 -3.26
CA ILE A 476 8.00 -16.11 -2.62
C ILE A 476 8.51 -16.20 -1.18
N MET A 477 9.63 -15.55 -0.92
CA MET A 477 10.23 -15.40 0.41
C MET A 477 9.99 -14.01 0.99
N ILE A 478 10.28 -13.82 2.29
CA ILE A 478 10.06 -12.55 3.02
C ILE A 478 10.70 -11.32 2.33
N ASN A 479 11.85 -11.52 1.70
CA ASN A 479 12.61 -10.47 1.02
C ASN A 479 11.92 -9.91 -0.23
N HIS A 480 10.88 -10.57 -0.74
CA HIS A 480 10.08 -10.10 -1.88
C HIS A 480 8.90 -9.22 -1.48
N ILE A 481 8.69 -9.01 -0.17
CA ILE A 481 7.47 -8.45 0.37
C ILE A 481 7.71 -7.03 0.84
N TRP A 482 6.85 -6.15 0.35
CA TRP A 482 6.88 -4.73 0.64
C TRP A 482 5.57 -4.29 1.29
N ASP A 483 5.61 -3.35 2.23
CA ASP A 483 4.41 -2.74 2.84
C ASP A 483 4.31 -1.27 2.43
N PHE A 484 3.09 -0.80 2.11
CA PHE A 484 2.75 0.61 1.86
C PHE A 484 1.27 0.93 2.13
#